data_AF-A0A7V9TVE2-F1
#
_entry.id   AF-A0A7V9TVE2-F1
#
_cell.length_a   1.000
_cell.length_b   1.000
_cell.length_c   1.000
_cell.angle_alpha   90.00
_cell.angle_beta   90.00
_cell.angle_gamma   90.00
#
_symmetry.space_group_name_H-M   'P 1'
#
loop_
_entity.id
_entity.type
_entity.pdbx_description
1 polymer ?
#
loop_
_entity_poly.entity_id
_entity_poly.type
_entity_poly.pdbx_seq_one_letter_code
_entity_poly.pdbx_strand_id
1 'polypeptide(L)'
;MAIGGLGTPEIAVILIVLVVLGVGLVLQISYLLKLGWTLAGVSEQHRRLSPGLVWLNLIPVFSLGWHFYTVIKIRDSLVAEFEARGIADRNNGGFALGIATSVFYGPV
;
A
#
# COMPACT_ATOMS: atom_id res chain seq x y z
N MET A 1 37.91 6.10 15.84
CA MET A 1 38.56 5.61 14.61
C MET A 1 37.49 5.54 13.53
N ALA A 2 37.57 6.43 12.55
CA ALA A 2 36.66 6.48 11.41
C ALA A 2 36.89 5.27 10.51
N ILE A 3 35.82 4.56 10.15
CA ILE A 3 35.86 3.55 9.09
C ILE A 3 35.87 4.31 7.76
N GLY A 4 36.96 4.20 6.98
CA GLY A 4 37.00 4.65 5.59
C GLY A 4 36.93 6.16 5.33
N GLY A 5 37.28 7.03 6.30
CA GLY A 5 37.29 8.48 6.10
C GLY A 5 35.96 9.20 6.36
N LEU A 6 34.93 8.48 6.81
CA LEU A 6 33.67 9.04 7.27
C LEU A 6 33.76 9.38 8.77
N GLY A 7 33.39 10.61 9.14
CA GLY A 7 33.28 10.99 10.55
C GLY A 7 32.11 10.31 11.26
N THR A 8 32.07 10.47 12.58
CA THR A 8 30.94 10.01 13.39
C THR A 8 29.57 10.61 12.99
N PRO A 9 29.44 11.89 12.56
CA PRO A 9 28.13 12.42 12.17
C PRO A 9 27.62 11.82 10.86
N GLU A 10 28.48 11.54 9.87
CA GLU A 10 28.08 10.95 8.59
C GLU A 10 27.55 9.53 8.79
N ILE A 11 28.22 8.74 9.64
CA ILE A 11 27.76 7.38 9.99
C ILE A 11 26.39 7.45 10.68
N ALA A 12 26.19 8.40 11.60
CA ALA A 12 24.92 8.57 12.30
C ALA A 12 23.79 8.93 11.33
N VAL A 13 24.02 9.83 10.38
CA VAL A 13 23.03 10.21 9.35
C VAL A 13 22.70 9.01 8.47
N ILE A 14 23.69 8.26 8.00
CA ILE A 14 23.47 7.05 7.17
C ILE A 14 22.61 6.04 7.94
N LEU A 15 22.91 5.78 9.21
CA LEU A 15 22.13 4.85 10.03
C LEU A 15 20.68 5.32 10.21
N ILE A 16 20.45 6.61 10.46
CA ILE A 16 19.11 7.16 10.59
C ILE A 16 18.33 7.00 9.27
N VAL A 17 18.95 7.33 8.14
CA VAL A 17 18.32 7.17 6.82
C VAL A 17 17.96 5.70 6.56
N LEU A 18 18.86 4.77 6.85
CA LEU A 18 18.61 3.33 6.70
C LEU A 18 17.46 2.85 7.59
N VAL A 19 17.38 3.33 8.84
CA VAL A 19 16.28 3.00 9.75
C VAL A 19 14.95 3.55 9.23
N VAL A 20 14.90 4.81 8.80
CA VAL A 20 13.69 5.43 8.27
C VAL A 20 13.20 4.70 7.02
N LEU A 21 14.11 4.39 6.09
CA LEU A 21 13.78 3.62 4.88
C LEU A 21 13.32 2.20 5.22
N GLY A 22 13.99 1.53 6.16
CA GLY A 22 13.62 0.19 6.62
C GLY A 22 12.23 0.15 7.25
N VAL A 23 11.93 1.08 8.15
CA VAL A 23 10.61 1.21 8.78
C VAL A 23 9.54 1.52 7.74
N GLY A 24 9.81 2.48 6.83
CA GLY A 24 8.88 2.82 5.74
C GLY A 24 8.55 1.62 4.85
N LEU A 25 9.56 0.82 4.49
CA LEU A 25 9.39 -0.38 3.67
C LEU A 25 8.58 -1.45 4.40
N VAL A 26 8.84 -1.69 5.69
CA VAL A 26 8.08 -2.65 6.50
C VAL A 26 6.60 -2.25 6.57
N LEU A 27 6.32 -0.97 6.83
CA LEU A 27 4.95 -0.47 6.85
C LEU A 27 4.27 -0.65 5.50
N GLN A 28 4.95 -0.32 4.39
CA GLN A 28 4.44 -0.47 3.03
C GLN A 28 4.10 -1.93 2.70
N ILE A 29 5.02 -2.85 2.97
CA ILE A 29 4.80 -4.29 2.73
C ILE A 29 3.62 -4.79 3.57
N SER A 30 3.55 -4.40 4.84
CA SER A 30 2.45 -4.80 5.72
C SER A 30 1.08 -4.27 5.24
N TYR A 31 1.06 -3.09 4.61
CA TYR A 31 -0.15 -2.50 4.02
C TYR A 31 -0.58 -3.28 2.78
N LEU A 32 0.33 -3.54 1.84
CA LEU A 32 0.03 -4.30 0.62
C LEU A 32 -0.38 -5.73 0.90
N LEU A 33 0.20 -6.37 1.91
CA LEU A 33 -0.26 -7.67 2.40
C LEU A 33 -1.72 -7.59 2.79
N LYS A 34 -2.10 -6.66 3.68
CA LYS A 34 -3.50 -6.50 4.11
C LYS A 34 -4.45 -6.31 2.93
N LEU A 35 -4.09 -5.49 1.94
CA LEU A 35 -4.88 -5.32 0.72
C LEU A 35 -5.03 -6.63 -0.08
N GLY A 36 -3.95 -7.38 -0.23
CA GLY A 36 -3.96 -8.69 -0.90
C GLY A 36 -4.84 -9.70 -0.17
N TRP A 37 -4.74 -9.77 1.16
CA TRP A 37 -5.60 -10.62 2.00
C TRP A 37 -7.08 -10.21 1.90
N THR A 38 -7.38 -8.91 1.89
CA THR A 38 -8.74 -8.40 1.70
C THR A 38 -9.30 -8.84 0.34
N LEU A 39 -8.55 -8.68 -0.75
CA LEU A 39 -8.98 -9.14 -2.07
C LEU A 39 -9.13 -10.67 -2.16
N ALA A 40 -8.28 -11.42 -1.46
CA ALA A 40 -8.39 -12.88 -1.39
C ALA A 40 -9.67 -13.33 -0.67
N GLY A 41 -10.16 -12.55 0.30
CA GLY A 41 -11.42 -12.80 1.01
C GLY A 41 -12.68 -12.44 0.21
N VAL A 42 -12.56 -11.63 -0.84
CA VAL A 42 -13.66 -11.34 -1.78
C VAL A 42 -13.85 -12.53 -2.72
N SER A 43 -15.11 -12.87 -3.01
CA SER A 43 -15.44 -13.94 -3.95
C SER A 43 -14.86 -13.65 -5.34
N GLU A 44 -14.46 -14.70 -6.07
CA GLU A 44 -13.77 -14.50 -7.35
C GLU A 44 -14.64 -13.74 -8.38
N GLN A 45 -15.96 -13.89 -8.31
CA GLN A 45 -16.91 -13.22 -9.20
C GLN A 45 -16.97 -11.69 -8.98
N HIS A 46 -16.76 -11.23 -7.73
CA HIS A 46 -16.77 -9.82 -7.39
C HIS A 46 -15.38 -9.18 -7.36
N ARG A 47 -14.33 -10.00 -7.52
CA ARG A 47 -12.94 -9.55 -7.49
C ARG A 47 -12.57 -8.77 -8.76
N ARG A 48 -12.38 -7.46 -8.64
CA ARG A 48 -11.98 -6.56 -9.74
C ARG A 48 -10.47 -6.44 -9.94
N LEU A 49 -9.69 -6.95 -8.99
CA LEU A 49 -8.22 -6.95 -9.04
C LEU A 49 -7.68 -8.27 -8.48
N SER A 50 -6.78 -8.93 -9.21
CA SER A 50 -6.09 -10.10 -8.66
C SER A 50 -5.24 -9.72 -7.44
N PRO A 51 -5.23 -10.51 -6.36
CA PRO A 51 -4.51 -10.15 -5.13
C PRO A 51 -3.01 -9.96 -5.36
N GLY A 52 -2.43 -10.65 -6.35
CA GLY A 52 -1.02 -10.50 -6.70
C GLY A 52 -0.66 -9.15 -7.34
N LEU A 53 -1.63 -8.45 -7.92
CA LEU A 53 -1.36 -7.19 -8.61
C LEU A 53 -1.16 -6.00 -7.67
N VAL A 54 -1.48 -6.15 -6.38
CA VAL A 54 -1.22 -5.10 -5.37
C VAL A 54 0.29 -4.87 -5.17
N TRP A 55 1.12 -5.87 -5.46
CA TRP A 55 2.58 -5.79 -5.32
C TRP A 55 3.23 -4.83 -6.31
N LEU A 56 2.57 -4.53 -7.43
CA LEU A 56 3.07 -3.55 -8.40
C LEU A 56 3.17 -2.14 -7.80
N ASN A 57 2.51 -1.87 -6.67
CA ASN A 57 2.65 -0.62 -5.91
C ASN A 57 4.02 -0.45 -5.24
N LEU A 58 4.87 -1.49 -5.19
CA LEU A 58 6.25 -1.36 -4.71
C LEU A 58 7.20 -0.77 -5.75
N ILE A 59 6.80 -0.74 -7.03
CA ILE A 59 7.63 -0.22 -8.11
C ILE A 59 7.41 1.31 -8.15
N PRO A 60 8.41 2.15 -7.83
CA PRO A 60 8.20 3.58 -7.54
C PRO A 60 7.57 4.37 -8.69
N VAL A 61 8.01 4.13 -9.93
CA VAL A 61 7.48 4.85 -11.10
C VAL A 61 6.08 4.36 -11.47
N PHE A 62 5.79 3.07 -11.25
CA PHE A 62 4.51 2.48 -11.59
C PHE A 62 3.44 2.79 -10.53
N SER A 63 3.84 2.91 -9.26
CA SER A 63 2.95 3.20 -8.14
C SER A 63 2.22 4.53 -8.29
N LEU A 64 2.82 5.53 -8.96
CA LEU A 64 2.25 6.86 -9.20
C LEU A 64 0.82 6.82 -9.76
N GLY A 65 0.57 5.94 -10.73
CA GLY A 65 -0.77 5.71 -11.29
C GLY A 65 -1.44 4.45 -10.73
N TRP A 66 -0.64 3.40 -10.51
CA TRP A 66 -1.15 2.09 -10.12
C TRP A 66 -1.76 2.07 -8.71
N HIS A 67 -1.30 2.93 -7.81
CA HIS A 67 -1.81 2.99 -6.45
C HIS A 67 -3.26 3.48 -6.43
N PHE A 68 -3.56 4.55 -7.19
CA PHE A 68 -4.93 5.02 -7.37
C PHE A 68 -5.81 3.95 -8.00
N TYR A 69 -5.31 3.28 -9.05
CA TYR A 69 -6.03 2.19 -9.70
C TYR A 69 -6.33 1.03 -8.73
N THR A 70 -5.34 0.62 -7.93
CA THR A 70 -5.46 -0.44 -6.92
C THR A 70 -6.55 -0.09 -5.91
N VAL A 71 -6.52 1.13 -5.37
CA VAL A 71 -7.51 1.59 -4.37
C VAL A 71 -8.92 1.59 -4.93
N ILE A 72 -9.13 2.10 -6.15
CA ILE A 72 -10.44 2.11 -6.81
C ILE A 72 -10.94 0.68 -7.01
N LYS A 73 -10.09 -0.23 -7.48
CA LYS A 73 -10.51 -1.62 -7.73
C LYS A 73 -10.77 -2.41 -6.45
N ILE A 74 -10.06 -2.13 -5.37
CA ILE A 74 -10.34 -2.73 -4.06
C ILE A 74 -11.70 -2.26 -3.56
N ARG A 75 -11.99 -0.96 -3.62
CA ARG A 75 -13.32 -0.43 -3.32
C ARG A 75 -14.39 -1.15 -4.13
N ASP A 76 -14.25 -1.18 -5.45
CA ASP A 76 -15.27 -1.77 -6.34
C ASP A 76 -15.50 -3.27 -6.03
N SER A 77 -14.44 -3.98 -5.63
CA SER A 77 -14.55 -5.38 -5.21
C SER A 77 -15.32 -5.55 -3.89
N LEU A 78 -15.06 -4.67 -2.93
CA LEU A 78 -15.73 -4.68 -1.62
C LEU A 78 -17.19 -4.27 -1.73
N VAL A 79 -17.49 -3.21 -2.49
CA VAL A 79 -18.87 -2.74 -2.71
C VAL A 79 -19.71 -3.85 -3.35
N ALA A 80 -19.19 -4.48 -4.42
CA ALA A 80 -19.89 -5.58 -5.09
C ALA A 80 -20.12 -6.78 -4.15
N GLU A 81 -19.14 -7.13 -3.31
CA GLU A 81 -19.27 -8.20 -2.33
C GLU A 81 -20.28 -7.88 -1.23
N PHE A 82 -20.30 -6.63 -0.75
CA PHE A 82 -21.24 -6.18 0.28
C PHE A 82 -22.67 -6.11 -0.24
N GLU A 83 -22.86 -5.61 -1.46
CA GLU A 83 -24.16 -5.62 -2.14
C GLU A 83 -24.68 -7.05 -2.30
N ALA A 84 -23.83 -7.98 -2.78
CA ALA A 84 -24.20 -9.39 -2.93
C ALA A 84 -24.57 -10.08 -1.60
N ARG A 85 -23.98 -9.63 -0.48
CA ARG A 85 -24.24 -10.16 0.86
C ARG A 85 -25.32 -9.39 1.64
N GLY A 86 -25.89 -8.33 1.06
CA GLY A 86 -26.85 -7.46 1.76
C GLY A 86 -26.25 -6.71 2.96
N ILE A 87 -24.93 -6.49 2.97
CA ILE A 87 -24.22 -5.78 4.03
C ILE A 87 -24.28 -4.28 3.70
N ALA A 88 -24.76 -3.47 4.65
CA ALA A 88 -24.77 -2.02 4.49
C ALA A 88 -23.33 -1.47 4.50
N ASP A 89 -22.88 -0.98 3.34
CA ASP A 89 -21.57 -0.34 3.22
C ASP A 89 -21.60 1.12 3.66
N ARG A 90 -21.27 1.36 4.92
CA ARG A 90 -21.29 2.70 5.52
C ARG A 90 -20.11 3.58 5.09
N ASN A 91 -19.04 2.99 4.55
CA ASN A 91 -17.77 3.66 4.29
C ASN A 91 -17.30 3.55 2.83
N ASN A 92 -18.17 3.10 1.92
CA ASN A 92 -17.86 2.89 0.51
C ASN A 92 -16.55 2.11 0.31
N GLY A 93 -16.43 0.94 0.93
CA GLY A 93 -15.23 0.10 0.89
C GLY A 93 -13.95 0.76 1.43
N GLY A 94 -14.07 1.80 2.27
CA GLY A 94 -12.93 2.55 2.80
C GLY A 94 -12.28 3.51 1.81
N PHE A 95 -12.99 3.89 0.74
CA PHE A 95 -12.45 4.67 -0.38
C PHE A 95 -11.77 5.98 0.03
N ALA A 96 -12.37 6.75 0.95
CA ALA A 96 -11.80 8.02 1.39
C ALA A 96 -10.41 7.85 2.03
N LEU A 97 -10.23 6.79 2.83
CA LEU A 97 -8.93 6.48 3.44
C LEU A 97 -7.93 6.01 2.38
N GLY A 98 -8.36 5.18 1.43
CA GLY A 98 -7.48 4.72 0.34
C GLY A 98 -7.02 5.85 -0.59
N ILE A 99 -7.86 6.84 -0.85
CA ILE A 99 -7.47 8.03 -1.62
C ILE A 99 -6.52 8.90 -0.81
N ALA A 100 -6.81 9.13 0.48
CA ALA A 100 -5.91 9.86 1.36
C ALA A 100 -4.52 9.21 1.41
N THR A 101 -4.44 7.88 1.59
CA THR A 101 -3.15 7.18 1.55
C THR A 101 -2.47 7.30 0.19
N SER A 102 -3.20 7.26 -0.92
CA SER A 102 -2.63 7.46 -2.27
C SER A 102 -2.01 8.83 -2.45
N VAL A 103 -2.57 9.87 -1.84
CA VAL A 103 -2.01 11.23 -1.88
C VAL A 103 -0.76 11.33 -1.00
N PHE A 104 -0.76 10.73 0.19
CA PHE A 104 0.39 10.75 1.09
C PHE A 104 1.55 9.88 0.61
N TYR A 105 1.28 8.72 0.02
CA TYR A 105 2.29 7.78 -0.49
C TYR A 105 2.59 7.93 -1.99
N GLY A 106 1.83 8.77 -2.70
CA GLY A 106 1.96 8.99 -4.14
C GLY A 106 3.28 9.62 -4.62
N PRO A 107 4.19 10.09 -3.76
CA PRO A 107 5.53 10.46 -4.22
C PRO A 107 6.63 10.14 -3.18
N VAL A 108 6.96 8.86 -3.00
CA VAL A 108 8.22 8.44 -2.35
C VAL A 108 8.95 7.43 -3.22
#